data_AF-W1WX37-F1
#
_entry.id   AF-W1WX37-F1
#
_cell.length_a   1.000
_cell.length_b   1.000
_cell.length_c   1.000
_cell.angle_alpha   90.00
_cell.angle_beta   90.00
_cell.angle_gamma   90.00
#
_symmetry.space_group_name_H-M   'P 1'
#
loop_
_entity.id
_entity.type
_entity.pdbx_description
1 polymer ?
#
loop_
_entity_poly.entity_id
_entity_poly.type
_entity_poly.pdbx_seq_one_letter_code
_entity_poly.pdbx_strand_id
1 'polypeptide(L)'
;MQSLIKDINLAAEGRKKIDWVSNFMPTLNTLGDRFEAEQTFKGQTIVVSVHLEAKTAYLATVLKRGGADVIVTGSNPLSTQDDVAAGLVDMGLTVYAWYDCTEEEYFHFLNKALDHKPHIIIDDGGDLVNLLHTTRQDAKERLLGGSEETTTGVHRLYALENAKQLTFPMIAVNDSYCKYLFDNR
;
A
#
# COMPACT_ATOMS: atom_id res chain seq x y z
N MET A 1 -12.14 10.38 -8.54
CA MET A 1 -11.03 11.23 -8.05
C MET A 1 -9.84 10.97 -8.96
N GLN A 2 -9.04 11.98 -9.32
CA GLN A 2 -7.95 11.82 -10.29
C GLN A 2 -6.67 11.36 -9.58
N SER A 3 -6.03 10.31 -10.08
CA SER A 3 -4.68 9.86 -9.66
C SER A 3 -3.63 10.95 -9.95
N LEU A 4 -2.55 10.97 -9.17
CA LEU A 4 -1.36 11.80 -9.41
C LEU A 4 -0.18 10.89 -9.75
N ILE A 5 0.19 10.87 -11.02
CA ILE A 5 1.28 10.06 -11.57
C ILE A 5 2.08 10.90 -12.57
N LYS A 6 3.29 10.44 -12.91
CA LYS A 6 4.17 11.17 -13.84
C LYS A 6 3.64 11.25 -15.27
N ASP A 7 3.28 10.10 -15.85
CA ASP A 7 2.85 10.01 -17.24
C ASP A 7 1.97 8.76 -17.46
N ILE A 8 0.71 8.96 -17.84
CA ILE A 8 -0.24 7.86 -18.11
C ILE A 8 0.12 7.06 -19.37
N ASN A 9 0.89 7.63 -20.31
CA ASN A 9 1.24 6.94 -21.55
C ASN A 9 2.18 5.73 -21.33
N LEU A 10 2.77 5.61 -20.13
CA LEU A 10 3.58 4.47 -19.73
C LEU A 10 2.76 3.23 -19.32
N ALA A 11 1.43 3.35 -19.25
CA ALA A 11 0.56 2.31 -18.70
C ALA A 11 0.68 0.95 -19.39
N ALA A 12 0.89 0.92 -20.70
CA ALA A 12 1.02 -0.33 -21.45
C ALA A 12 2.24 -1.15 -21.01
N GLU A 13 3.38 -0.49 -20.75
CA GLU A 13 4.59 -1.16 -20.25
C GLU A 13 4.44 -1.54 -18.77
N GLY A 14 3.82 -0.68 -17.97
CA GLY A 14 3.46 -0.99 -16.57
C GLY A 14 2.61 -2.24 -16.43
N ARG A 15 1.53 -2.36 -17.23
CA ARG A 15 0.67 -3.54 -17.25
C ARG A 15 1.45 -4.81 -17.59
N LYS A 16 2.29 -4.78 -18.63
CA LYS A 16 3.14 -5.93 -18.99
C LYS A 16 4.03 -6.37 -17.82
N LYS A 17 4.64 -5.43 -17.08
CA LYS A 17 5.47 -5.76 -15.92
C LYS A 17 4.65 -6.39 -14.78
N ILE A 18 3.49 -5.83 -14.46
CA ILE A 18 2.59 -6.34 -13.42
C ILE A 18 2.11 -7.75 -13.78
N ASP A 19 1.63 -7.93 -15.02
CA ASP A 19 1.18 -9.23 -15.53
C ASP A 19 2.32 -10.26 -15.55
N TRP A 20 3.53 -9.85 -15.92
CA TRP A 20 4.69 -10.73 -15.91
C TRP A 20 5.00 -11.25 -14.50
N VAL A 21 5.03 -10.37 -13.50
CA VAL A 21 5.30 -10.75 -12.10
C VAL A 21 4.23 -11.71 -11.55
N SER A 22 2.97 -11.59 -11.98
CA SER A 22 1.89 -12.50 -11.54
C SER A 22 2.20 -13.99 -11.74
N ASN A 23 2.99 -14.33 -12.77
CA ASN A 23 3.40 -15.71 -13.05
C ASN A 23 4.34 -16.29 -11.98
N PHE A 24 4.94 -15.45 -11.13
CA PHE A 24 5.92 -15.82 -10.11
C PHE A 24 5.40 -15.62 -8.68
N MET A 25 4.11 -15.32 -8.49
CA MET A 25 3.51 -15.06 -7.18
C MET A 25 2.37 -16.04 -6.83
N PRO A 26 2.62 -17.37 -6.82
CA PRO A 26 1.57 -18.39 -6.69
C PRO A 26 0.74 -18.26 -5.40
N THR A 27 1.36 -17.81 -4.31
CA THR A 27 0.66 -17.55 -3.04
C THR A 27 -0.35 -16.40 -3.17
N LEU A 28 0.04 -15.28 -3.80
CA LEU A 28 -0.89 -14.18 -4.05
C LEU A 28 -1.96 -14.56 -5.06
N ASN A 29 -1.65 -15.37 -6.07
CA ASN A 29 -2.63 -15.86 -7.03
C ASN A 29 -3.72 -16.67 -6.31
N THR A 30 -3.31 -17.63 -5.48
CA THR A 30 -4.21 -18.47 -4.69
C THR A 30 -5.09 -17.64 -3.75
N LEU A 31 -4.50 -16.64 -3.08
CA LEU A 31 -5.25 -15.73 -2.22
C LEU A 31 -6.21 -14.85 -3.03
N GLY A 32 -5.79 -14.36 -4.19
CA GLY A 32 -6.59 -13.53 -5.08
C GLY A 32 -7.80 -14.25 -5.62
N ASP A 33 -7.66 -15.51 -6.04
CA ASP A 33 -8.77 -16.32 -6.53
C ASP A 33 -9.82 -16.53 -5.43
N ARG A 34 -9.38 -16.75 -4.19
CA ARG A 34 -10.29 -16.83 -3.03
C ARG A 34 -10.96 -15.49 -2.74
N PHE A 35 -10.17 -14.41 -2.66
CA PHE A 35 -10.70 -13.08 -2.35
C PHE A 35 -11.70 -12.59 -3.39
N GLU A 36 -11.47 -12.90 -4.66
CA GLU A 36 -12.37 -12.59 -5.76
C GLU A 36 -13.68 -13.37 -5.66
N ALA A 37 -13.62 -14.69 -5.40
CA ALA A 37 -14.81 -15.52 -5.24
C ALA A 37 -15.68 -15.09 -4.04
N GLU A 38 -15.04 -14.70 -2.94
CA GLU A 38 -15.72 -14.31 -1.70
C GLU A 38 -16.08 -12.82 -1.65
N GLN A 39 -15.51 -12.01 -2.55
CA GLN A 39 -15.56 -10.54 -2.49
C GLN A 39 -15.16 -10.02 -1.09
N THR A 40 -14.06 -10.57 -0.55
CA THR A 40 -13.63 -10.41 0.85
C THR A 40 -13.53 -8.95 1.30
N PHE A 41 -13.15 -8.04 0.40
CA PHE A 41 -12.92 -6.64 0.70
C PHE A 41 -14.00 -5.73 0.13
N LYS A 42 -15.16 -6.26 -0.27
CA LYS A 42 -16.25 -5.46 -0.82
C LYS A 42 -16.67 -4.34 0.14
N GLY A 43 -16.66 -3.11 -0.37
CA GLY A 43 -16.98 -1.91 0.39
C GLY A 43 -15.85 -1.45 1.33
N GLN A 44 -14.69 -2.12 1.32
CA GLN A 44 -13.52 -1.71 2.08
C GLN A 44 -12.64 -0.78 1.24
N THR A 45 -12.10 0.28 1.87
CA THR A 45 -11.08 1.13 1.26
C THR A 45 -9.75 0.77 1.88
N ILE A 46 -8.77 0.43 1.05
CA ILE A 46 -7.45 0.02 1.49
C ILE A 46 -6.43 1.00 0.94
N VAL A 47 -5.68 1.66 1.83
CA VAL A 47 -4.55 2.51 1.45
C VAL A 47 -3.27 1.69 1.59
N VAL A 48 -2.49 1.64 0.53
CA VAL A 48 -1.23 0.89 0.43
C VAL A 48 -0.09 1.87 0.24
N SER A 49 0.82 1.96 1.21
CA SER A 49 2.06 2.74 1.15
C SER A 49 3.24 1.79 1.20
N VAL A 50 3.90 1.58 0.07
CA VAL A 50 4.99 0.61 -0.12
C VAL A 50 5.95 1.08 -1.20
N HIS A 51 7.11 0.44 -1.35
CA HIS A 51 7.92 0.63 -2.55
C HIS A 51 7.12 0.26 -3.79
N LEU A 52 6.82 1.22 -4.66
CA LEU A 52 5.87 1.02 -5.76
C LEU A 52 6.55 0.42 -7.00
N GLU A 53 6.63 -0.90 -7.01
CA GLU A 53 7.23 -1.73 -8.05
C GLU A 53 6.21 -2.75 -8.58
N ALA A 54 6.55 -3.50 -9.63
CA ALA A 54 5.61 -4.45 -10.25
C ALA A 54 5.03 -5.49 -9.27
N LYS A 55 5.82 -5.96 -8.30
CA LYS A 55 5.41 -6.96 -7.29
C LYS A 55 4.41 -6.42 -6.27
N THR A 56 4.61 -5.20 -5.80
CA THR A 56 3.71 -4.54 -4.84
C THR A 56 2.48 -3.98 -5.55
N ALA A 57 2.62 -3.54 -6.80
CA ALA A 57 1.50 -3.25 -7.66
C ALA A 57 0.62 -4.49 -7.87
N TYR A 58 1.21 -5.67 -8.09
CA TYR A 58 0.43 -6.90 -8.20
C TYR A 58 -0.38 -7.20 -6.94
N LEU A 59 0.19 -7.03 -5.74
CA LEU A 59 -0.56 -7.10 -4.48
C LEU A 59 -1.78 -6.16 -4.48
N ALA A 60 -1.62 -4.91 -4.92
CA ALA A 60 -2.72 -3.96 -5.01
C ALA A 60 -3.83 -4.44 -5.97
N THR A 61 -3.47 -5.05 -7.10
CA THR A 61 -4.45 -5.63 -8.03
C THR A 61 -5.22 -6.81 -7.42
N VAL A 62 -4.56 -7.63 -6.60
CA VAL A 62 -5.18 -8.76 -5.88
C VAL A 62 -6.21 -8.26 -4.86
N LEU A 63 -5.89 -7.21 -4.11
CA LEU A 63 -6.84 -6.57 -3.18
C LEU A 63 -8.05 -6.01 -3.92
N LYS A 64 -7.82 -5.35 -5.06
CA LYS A 64 -8.89 -4.82 -5.91
C LYS A 64 -9.79 -5.92 -6.46
N ARG A 65 -9.23 -7.04 -6.95
CA ARG A 65 -10.00 -8.23 -7.38
C ARG A 65 -10.90 -8.76 -6.25
N GLY A 66 -10.44 -8.67 -5.01
CA GLY A 66 -11.22 -8.97 -3.81
C GLY A 66 -12.35 -7.98 -3.48
N GLY A 67 -12.58 -6.96 -4.30
CA GLY A 67 -13.66 -5.98 -4.15
C GLY A 67 -13.29 -4.72 -3.37
N ALA A 68 -12.02 -4.54 -3.00
CA ALA A 68 -11.54 -3.34 -2.34
C ALA A 68 -11.51 -2.12 -3.28
N ASP A 69 -11.79 -0.95 -2.72
CA ASP A 69 -11.36 0.33 -3.27
C ASP A 69 -9.90 0.59 -2.83
N VAL A 70 -8.96 0.42 -3.76
CA VAL A 70 -7.52 0.41 -3.44
C VAL A 70 -6.84 1.69 -3.90
N ILE A 71 -6.20 2.36 -2.95
CA ILE A 71 -5.46 3.61 -3.12
C ILE A 71 -3.99 3.31 -2.83
N VAL A 72 -3.11 3.63 -3.77
CA VAL A 72 -1.68 3.29 -3.70
C VAL A 72 -0.83 4.55 -3.66
N THR A 73 0.18 4.56 -2.81
CA THR A 73 1.21 5.60 -2.70
C THR A 73 2.58 4.95 -2.49
N GLY A 74 3.66 5.69 -2.78
CA GLY A 74 5.02 5.25 -2.49
C GLY A 74 5.36 5.40 -1.00
N SER A 75 6.24 4.54 -0.48
CA SER A 75 6.87 4.65 0.85
C SER A 75 8.28 5.26 0.83
N ASN A 76 8.82 5.50 -0.37
CA ASN A 76 10.12 6.14 -0.54
C ASN A 76 10.17 6.93 -1.86
N PRO A 77 10.66 8.18 -1.86
CA PRO A 77 10.74 9.02 -3.06
C PRO A 77 11.45 8.40 -4.27
N LEU A 78 12.42 7.50 -4.05
CA LEU A 78 13.23 6.90 -5.10
C LEU A 78 12.78 5.48 -5.49
N SER A 79 11.69 4.98 -4.91
CA SER A 79 11.28 3.57 -5.11
C SER A 79 10.23 3.37 -6.21
N THR A 80 9.49 4.43 -6.56
CA THR A 80 8.38 4.32 -7.51
C THR A 80 8.88 4.03 -8.92
N GLN A 81 8.30 3.03 -9.58
CA GLN A 81 8.43 2.84 -11.01
C GLN A 81 7.25 3.53 -11.72
N ASP A 82 7.52 4.62 -12.44
CA ASP A 82 6.47 5.47 -13.03
C ASP A 82 5.58 4.72 -14.02
N ASP A 83 6.14 3.76 -14.75
CA ASP A 83 5.36 2.92 -15.66
C ASP A 83 4.42 1.97 -14.91
N VAL A 84 4.88 1.37 -13.82
CA VAL A 84 4.04 0.56 -12.92
C VAL A 84 2.91 1.40 -12.31
N ALA A 85 3.21 2.63 -11.85
CA ALA A 85 2.20 3.55 -11.34
C ALA A 85 1.13 3.85 -12.40
N ALA A 86 1.54 4.14 -13.64
CA ALA A 86 0.63 4.33 -14.76
C ALA A 86 -0.18 3.06 -15.08
N GLY A 87 0.44 1.89 -15.03
CA GLY A 87 -0.21 0.60 -15.24
C GLY A 87 -1.33 0.33 -14.24
N LEU A 88 -1.10 0.63 -12.96
CA LEU A 88 -2.14 0.54 -11.92
C LEU A 88 -3.32 1.48 -12.17
N VAL A 89 -3.04 2.73 -12.59
CA VAL A 89 -4.10 3.69 -12.93
C VAL A 89 -4.95 3.19 -14.09
N ASP A 90 -4.32 2.66 -15.14
CA ASP A 90 -5.04 2.06 -16.27
C ASP A 90 -5.81 0.79 -15.85
N MET A 91 -5.31 0.02 -14.88
CA MET A 91 -6.06 -1.08 -14.24
C MET A 91 -7.17 -0.58 -13.29
N GLY A 92 -7.37 0.73 -13.19
CA GLY A 92 -8.45 1.40 -12.46
C GLY A 92 -8.22 1.53 -10.96
N LEU A 93 -6.98 1.44 -10.48
CA LEU A 93 -6.64 1.81 -9.11
C LEU A 93 -6.39 3.32 -9.02
N THR A 94 -6.51 3.88 -7.81
CA THR A 94 -6.08 5.26 -7.55
C THR A 94 -4.63 5.24 -7.11
N VAL A 95 -3.78 6.08 -7.72
CA VAL A 95 -2.34 6.13 -7.41
C VAL A 95 -1.90 7.57 -7.15
N TYR A 96 -1.07 7.76 -6.12
CA TYR A 96 -0.42 9.02 -5.78
C TYR A 96 1.08 8.76 -5.59
N ALA A 97 1.85 8.80 -6.67
CA ALA A 97 3.29 8.58 -6.61
C ALA A 97 3.96 8.91 -7.95
N TRP A 98 5.23 9.32 -7.89
CA TRP A 98 6.17 9.23 -9.00
C TRP A 98 7.59 9.07 -8.48
N TYR A 99 8.49 8.63 -9.36
CA TYR A 99 9.91 8.51 -9.09
C TYR A 99 10.55 9.89 -8.84
N ASP A 100 11.47 9.95 -7.88
CA ASP A 100 12.26 11.14 -7.53
C ASP A 100 11.36 12.33 -7.16
N CYS A 101 10.30 12.06 -6.41
CA CYS A 101 9.46 13.12 -5.86
C CYS A 101 10.20 13.89 -4.76
N THR A 102 9.83 15.16 -4.58
CA THR A 102 10.33 15.93 -3.44
C THR A 102 9.70 15.44 -2.14
N GLU A 103 10.29 15.79 -0.99
CA GLU A 103 9.70 15.48 0.32
C GLU A 103 8.30 16.07 0.48
N GLU A 104 8.07 17.29 -0.03
CA GLU A 104 6.76 17.94 -0.02
C GLU A 104 5.74 17.14 -0.83
N GLU A 105 6.12 16.70 -2.04
CA GLU A 105 5.28 15.85 -2.89
C GLU A 105 5.00 14.49 -2.24
N TYR A 106 6.01 13.86 -1.65
CA TYR A 106 5.88 12.60 -0.92
C TYR A 106 4.80 12.69 0.16
N PHE A 107 4.91 13.66 1.07
CA PHE A 107 3.89 13.86 2.10
C PHE A 107 2.56 14.33 1.52
N HIS A 108 2.54 15.08 0.42
CA HIS A 108 1.31 15.41 -0.28
C HIS A 108 0.58 14.14 -0.75
N PHE A 109 1.29 13.15 -1.31
CA PHE A 109 0.71 11.89 -1.74
C PHE A 109 0.16 11.06 -0.59
N LEU A 110 0.90 10.93 0.51
CA LEU A 110 0.41 10.25 1.71
C LEU A 110 -0.88 10.91 2.22
N ASN A 111 -0.93 12.24 2.24
CA ASN A 111 -2.13 12.97 2.62
C ASN A 111 -3.30 12.74 1.65
N LYS A 112 -3.05 12.79 0.34
CA LYS A 112 -4.05 12.46 -0.68
C LYS A 112 -4.58 11.04 -0.54
N ALA A 113 -3.72 10.09 -0.19
CA ALA A 113 -4.13 8.73 0.06
C ALA A 113 -5.07 8.64 1.28
N LEU A 114 -4.73 9.34 2.36
CA LEU A 114 -5.53 9.40 3.59
C LEU A 114 -6.85 10.21 3.44
N ASP A 115 -6.98 11.08 2.43
CA ASP A 115 -8.25 11.76 2.12
C ASP A 115 -9.36 10.77 1.76
N HIS A 116 -9.00 9.57 1.33
CA HIS A 116 -9.94 8.48 1.09
C HIS A 116 -10.42 7.81 2.37
N LYS A 117 -9.93 8.19 3.56
CA LYS A 117 -10.38 7.66 4.88
C LYS A 117 -10.29 6.13 4.95
N PRO A 118 -9.11 5.49 4.95
CA PRO A 118 -9.01 4.03 4.84
C PRO A 118 -9.81 3.27 5.92
N HIS A 119 -10.37 2.12 5.54
CA HIS A 119 -10.74 1.09 6.52
C HIS A 119 -9.51 0.28 6.94
N ILE A 120 -8.57 0.04 6.02
CA ILE A 120 -7.33 -0.71 6.27
C ILE A 120 -6.15 0.07 5.69
N ILE A 121 -5.03 0.07 6.40
CA ILE A 121 -3.74 0.52 5.86
C ILE A 121 -2.77 -0.66 5.71
N ILE A 122 -1.98 -0.64 4.65
CA ILE A 122 -0.78 -1.47 4.49
C ILE A 122 0.38 -0.47 4.42
N ASP A 123 1.25 -0.49 5.42
CA ASP A 123 2.33 0.48 5.60
C ASP A 123 3.70 -0.21 5.55
N ASP A 124 4.67 0.58 5.10
CA ASP A 124 6.07 0.22 4.90
C ASP A 124 6.90 1.40 5.40
N GLY A 125 7.42 1.26 6.61
CA GLY A 125 8.22 2.28 7.29
C GLY A 125 7.47 3.08 8.37
N GLY A 126 6.15 2.98 8.43
CA GLY A 126 5.31 3.57 9.49
C GLY A 126 4.92 5.04 9.29
N ASP A 127 5.06 5.58 8.08
CA ASP A 127 4.75 7.00 7.82
C ASP A 127 3.23 7.25 7.78
N LEU A 128 2.42 6.33 7.24
CA LEU A 128 0.96 6.45 7.35
C LEU A 128 0.52 6.37 8.80
N VAL A 129 1.08 5.41 9.56
CA VAL A 129 0.80 5.26 10.99
C VAL A 129 1.14 6.55 11.74
N ASN A 130 2.29 7.16 11.46
CA ASN A 130 2.70 8.42 12.07
C ASN A 130 1.72 9.56 11.77
N LEU A 131 1.32 9.73 10.50
CA LEU A 131 0.33 10.75 10.12
C LEU A 131 -1.01 10.53 10.83
N LEU A 132 -1.49 9.29 10.92
CA LEU A 132 -2.74 8.93 11.61
C LEU A 132 -2.72 9.17 13.13
N HIS A 133 -1.53 9.19 13.75
CA HIS A 133 -1.37 9.57 15.15
C HIS A 133 -1.14 11.07 15.36
N THR A 134 -0.82 11.83 14.31
CA THR A 134 -0.42 13.23 14.42
C THR A 134 -1.36 14.15 13.66
N THR A 135 -1.07 14.43 12.38
CA THR A 135 -1.72 15.47 11.58
C THR A 135 -3.00 15.01 10.88
N ARG A 136 -3.18 13.70 10.70
CA ARG A 136 -4.29 13.09 9.96
C ARG A 136 -5.17 12.19 10.80
N GLN A 137 -5.40 12.58 12.05
CA GLN A 137 -6.31 11.85 12.94
C GLN A 137 -7.74 11.77 12.39
N ASP A 138 -8.14 12.74 11.57
CA ASP A 138 -9.41 12.75 10.84
C ASP A 138 -9.58 11.54 9.91
N ALA A 139 -8.49 10.95 9.42
CA ALA A 139 -8.54 9.80 8.52
C ALA A 139 -8.81 8.48 9.24
N LYS A 140 -8.78 8.46 10.57
CA LYS A 140 -9.10 7.28 11.40
C LYS A 140 -10.59 7.01 11.57
N GLU A 141 -11.47 7.87 11.05
CA GLU A 141 -12.93 7.82 11.27
C GLU A 141 -13.54 6.42 11.07
N ARG A 142 -13.05 5.67 10.07
CA ARG A 142 -13.50 4.31 9.76
C ARG A 142 -12.38 3.26 9.78
N LEU A 143 -11.24 3.59 10.37
CA LEU A 143 -10.07 2.71 10.36
C LEU A 143 -10.28 1.51 11.28
N LEU A 144 -10.18 0.31 10.71
CA LEU A 144 -10.23 -0.96 11.42
C LEU A 144 -8.85 -1.34 11.96
N GLY A 145 -7.79 -0.99 11.25
CA GLY A 145 -6.40 -1.30 11.59
C GLY A 145 -5.50 -1.35 10.36
N GLY A 146 -4.36 -2.00 10.49
CA GLY A 146 -3.44 -2.18 9.37
C GLY A 146 -2.34 -3.20 9.58
N SER A 147 -1.36 -3.18 8.68
CA SER A 147 -0.17 -4.00 8.75
C SER A 147 1.09 -3.18 8.47
N GLU A 148 2.21 -3.59 9.06
CA GLU A 148 3.52 -2.99 8.84
C GLU A 148 4.55 -4.05 8.41
N GLU A 149 5.21 -3.81 7.29
CA GLU A 149 6.11 -4.78 6.65
C GLU A 149 7.57 -4.68 7.09
N THR A 150 8.03 -3.53 7.56
CA THR A 150 9.46 -3.30 7.83
C THR A 150 9.85 -3.48 9.27
N THR A 151 11.10 -3.88 9.50
CA THR A 151 11.70 -3.89 10.84
C THR A 151 11.61 -2.51 11.52
N THR A 152 11.92 -1.43 10.78
CA THR A 152 11.88 -0.07 11.30
C THR A 152 10.47 0.36 11.71
N GLY A 153 9.49 0.13 10.85
CA GLY A 153 8.10 0.44 11.15
C GLY A 153 7.56 -0.38 12.32
N VAL A 154 7.87 -1.68 12.38
CA VAL A 154 7.48 -2.54 13.51
C VAL A 154 8.10 -2.06 14.82
N HIS A 155 9.36 -1.60 14.83
CA HIS A 155 9.95 -0.99 16.03
C HIS A 155 9.23 0.30 16.44
N ARG A 156 8.79 1.14 15.49
CA ARG A 156 7.97 2.32 15.78
C ARG A 156 6.61 1.92 16.38
N LEU A 157 5.98 0.85 15.88
CA LEU A 157 4.74 0.30 16.45
C LEU A 157 4.92 -0.16 17.90
N TYR A 158 5.95 -0.95 18.18
CA TYR A 158 6.25 -1.38 19.56
C TYR A 158 6.55 -0.19 20.48
N ALA A 159 7.21 0.86 19.99
CA ALA A 159 7.44 2.07 20.78
C ALA A 159 6.11 2.75 21.15
N LEU A 160 5.18 2.89 20.20
CA LEU A 160 3.83 3.41 20.45
C LEU A 160 3.04 2.51 21.42
N GLU A 161 3.09 1.19 21.24
CA GLU A 161 2.41 0.24 22.11
C GLU A 161 2.93 0.30 23.56
N ASN A 162 4.25 0.26 23.74
CA ASN A 162 4.89 0.36 25.05
C ASN A 162 4.58 1.69 25.75
N ALA A 163 4.42 2.78 24.97
CA ALA A 163 3.98 4.08 25.47
C ALA A 163 2.45 4.16 25.69
N LYS A 164 1.68 3.12 25.36
CA LYS A 164 0.20 3.09 25.36
C LYS A 164 -0.42 4.17 24.47
N GLN A 165 0.24 4.49 23.36
CA GLN A 165 -0.15 5.51 22.39
C GLN A 165 -0.63 4.93 21.06
N LEU A 166 -0.47 3.63 20.82
CA LEU A 166 -1.00 2.97 19.64
C LEU A 166 -2.53 2.94 19.71
N THR A 167 -3.19 3.69 18.83
CA THR A 167 -4.65 3.95 18.90
C THR A 167 -5.52 3.01 18.07
N PHE A 168 -4.92 2.11 17.28
CA PHE A 168 -5.61 1.14 16.43
C PHE A 168 -4.75 -0.12 16.25
N PRO A 169 -5.36 -1.29 15.97
CA PRO A 169 -4.61 -2.54 15.88
C PRO A 169 -3.73 -2.58 14.63
N MET A 170 -2.53 -3.13 14.78
CA MET A 170 -1.56 -3.32 13.71
C MET A 170 -1.01 -4.74 13.73
N ILE A 171 -0.84 -5.33 12.54
CA ILE A 171 -0.18 -6.63 12.36
C ILE A 171 1.27 -6.37 11.93
N ALA A 172 2.22 -6.84 12.74
CA ALA A 172 3.66 -6.83 12.40
C ALA A 172 3.97 -7.94 11.38
N VAL A 173 3.78 -7.65 10.09
CA VAL A 173 4.02 -8.63 9.00
C VAL A 173 5.49 -9.01 8.94
N ASN A 174 6.40 -8.09 9.26
CA ASN A 174 7.84 -8.34 9.33
C ASN A 174 8.20 -9.53 10.24
N ASP A 175 7.44 -9.76 11.32
CA ASP A 175 7.71 -10.80 12.32
C ASP A 175 7.23 -12.20 11.87
N SER A 176 6.52 -12.29 10.73
CA SER A 176 6.14 -13.57 10.14
C SER A 176 7.37 -14.31 9.63
N TYR A 177 7.52 -15.60 9.96
CA TYR A 177 8.69 -16.38 9.52
C TYR A 177 8.85 -16.44 8.00
N CYS A 178 7.74 -16.47 7.25
CA CYS A 178 7.77 -16.43 5.79
C CYS A 178 8.22 -15.08 5.20
N LYS A 179 8.24 -14.01 6.01
CA LYS A 179 8.80 -12.70 5.66
C LYS A 179 10.25 -12.61 6.14
N TYR A 180 10.45 -12.74 7.45
CA TYR A 180 11.76 -12.55 8.09
C TYR A 180 12.85 -13.48 7.54
N LEU A 181 12.54 -14.74 7.25
CA LEU A 181 13.54 -15.71 6.78
C LEU A 181 13.82 -15.67 5.27
N PHE A 182 13.03 -14.91 4.49
CA PHE A 182 13.12 -14.90 3.02
C PHE A 182 13.47 -13.53 2.46
N ASP A 183 12.88 -12.45 2.99
CA ASP A 183 13.05 -11.10 2.47
C ASP A 183 14.17 -10.34 3.20
N ASN A 184 14.28 -10.50 4.52
CA ASN A 184 15.30 -9.80 5.32
C ASN A 184 16.68 -10.49 5.34
N ARG A 185 16.83 -11.63 4.67
CA ARG A 185 18.04 -12.48 4.75
C ARG A 185 18.71 -12.68 3.40
#